data_AF-A0AAU2TQI6-F1
#
_entry.id   AF-A0AAU2TQI6-F1
#
_cell.length_a   1.000
_cell.length_b   1.000
_cell.length_c   1.000
_cell.angle_alpha   90.00
_cell.angle_beta   90.00
_cell.angle_gamma   90.00
#
_symmetry.space_group_name_H-M   'P 1'
#
loop_
_entity.id
_entity.type
_entity.pdbx_description
1 polymer ?
#
loop_
_entity_poly.entity_id
_entity_poly.type
_entity_poly.pdbx_seq_one_letter_code
_entity_poly.pdbx_strand_id
1 'polypeptide(L)'
;METIIASGIAVLGTLLGSGITLAFQQHTADRSHQFTRREKLRQERLDAYSAYAGALVNYRRCLVHLWFCEHEQPPPEAPETVRIRAYDLRSNAQEALFRVQMLTDEETLGRAAEDVLADVTALSKTDSRTELDDARVRTRDDISRLVRAAKQHL
;
A
#
# COMPACT_ATOMS: atom_id res chain seq x y z
N MET A 1 34.86 27.41 56.66
CA MET A 1 34.48 28.03 55.37
C MET A 1 34.56 27.05 54.20
N GLU A 2 35.51 26.10 54.18
CA GLU A 2 35.70 25.14 53.07
C GLU A 2 34.52 24.16 52.84
N THR A 3 33.86 23.69 53.89
CA THR A 3 32.73 22.73 53.80
C THR A 3 31.50 23.30 53.11
N ILE A 4 31.25 24.61 53.23
CA ILE A 4 30.13 25.30 52.58
C ILE A 4 30.39 25.40 51.07
N ILE A 5 31.63 25.65 50.68
CA ILE A 5 32.05 25.74 49.28
C ILE A 5 31.96 24.35 48.62
N ALA A 6 32.44 23.30 49.30
CA ALA A 6 32.35 21.92 48.82
C ALA A 6 30.89 21.44 48.67
N SER A 7 30.02 21.76 49.63
CA SER A 7 28.59 21.48 49.57
C SER A 7 27.91 22.19 48.39
N GLY A 8 28.22 23.46 48.16
CA GLY A 8 27.65 24.23 47.05
C GLY A 8 28.03 23.65 45.67
N ILE A 9 29.29 23.26 45.50
CA ILE A 9 29.79 22.62 44.26
C ILE A 9 29.10 21.27 44.02
N ALA A 10 28.88 20.48 45.07
CA ALA A 10 28.21 19.17 44.96
C ALA A 10 26.74 19.29 44.51
N VAL A 11 25.99 20.27 45.04
CA VAL A 11 24.60 20.52 44.65
C VAL A 11 24.53 21.05 43.21
N LEU A 12 25.43 21.95 42.83
CA LEU A 12 25.53 22.46 41.46
C LEU A 12 25.88 21.34 40.46
N GLY A 13 26.80 20.44 40.81
CA GLY A 13 27.14 19.28 39.98
C GLY A 13 25.94 18.34 39.78
N THR A 14 25.13 18.14 40.82
CA THR A 14 23.93 17.30 40.74
C THR A 14 22.82 17.96 39.91
N LEU A 15 22.61 19.28 40.07
CA LEU A 15 21.62 20.04 39.28
C LEU A 15 22.03 20.14 37.80
N LEU A 16 23.32 20.33 37.51
CA LEU A 16 23.84 20.30 36.14
C LEU A 16 23.71 18.91 35.52
N GLY A 17 24.06 17.86 36.27
CA GLY A 17 23.93 16.48 35.83
C GLY A 17 22.49 16.06 35.54
N SER A 18 21.54 16.46 36.39
CA SER A 18 20.11 16.16 36.18
C SER A 18 19.52 16.95 35.01
N GLY A 19 19.88 18.21 34.85
CA GLY A 19 19.46 19.04 33.71
C GLY A 19 19.95 18.53 32.36
N ILE A 20 21.23 18.13 32.26
CA ILE A 20 21.81 17.56 31.04
C ILE A 20 21.15 16.22 30.69
N THR A 21 20.88 15.38 31.70
CA THR A 21 20.20 14.08 31.52
C THR A 21 18.77 14.27 31.01
N LEU A 22 18.01 15.22 31.57
CA LEU A 22 16.64 15.50 31.16
C LEU A 22 16.54 15.99 29.71
N ALA A 23 17.46 16.87 29.30
CA ALA A 23 17.51 17.40 27.94
C ALA A 23 17.86 16.31 26.92
N PHE A 24 18.80 15.41 27.24
CA PHE A 24 19.12 14.25 26.40
C PHE A 24 17.96 13.26 26.32
N GLN A 25 17.24 13.02 27.41
CA GLN A 25 16.06 12.15 27.43
C GLN A 25 14.92 12.71 26.57
N GLN A 26 14.63 14.01 26.68
CA GLN A 26 13.63 14.68 25.86
C GLN A 26 14.00 14.63 24.37
N HIS A 27 15.25 14.94 24.02
CA HIS A 27 15.70 14.92 22.62
C HIS A 27 15.68 13.51 22.01
N THR A 28 15.98 12.48 22.79
CA THR A 28 15.95 11.08 22.34
C THR A 28 14.51 10.55 22.21
N ALA A 29 13.61 10.96 23.12
CA ALA A 29 12.18 10.65 23.04
C ALA A 29 11.54 11.28 21.81
N ASP A 30 11.78 12.56 21.53
CA ASP A 30 11.21 13.25 20.37
C ASP A 30 11.71 12.65 19.04
N ARG A 31 12.99 12.30 18.96
CA ARG A 31 13.57 11.63 17.78
C ARG A 31 13.01 10.21 17.59
N SER A 32 12.77 9.49 18.68
CA SER A 32 12.12 8.18 18.67
C SER A 32 10.65 8.25 18.22
N HIS A 33 9.90 9.26 18.68
CA HIS A 33 8.51 9.48 18.27
C HIS A 33 8.39 9.82 16.79
N GLN A 34 9.23 10.72 16.27
CA GLN A 34 9.21 11.06 14.83
C GLN A 34 9.65 9.89 13.94
N PHE A 35 10.62 9.08 14.39
CA PHE A 35 11.03 7.87 13.69
C PHE A 35 9.90 6.83 13.66
N THR A 36 9.27 6.57 14.81
CA THR A 36 8.15 5.62 14.95
C THR A 36 6.96 6.03 14.08
N ARG A 37 6.62 7.33 14.03
CA ARG A 37 5.53 7.84 13.19
C ARG A 37 5.81 7.66 11.70
N ARG A 38 7.04 7.95 11.25
CA ARG A 38 7.43 7.76 9.84
C ARG A 38 7.43 6.29 9.45
N GLU A 39 7.97 5.43 10.30
CA GLU A 39 8.00 3.99 10.04
C GLU A 39 6.58 3.40 10.02
N LYS A 40 5.69 3.84 10.91
CA LYS A 40 4.29 3.44 10.90
C LYS A 40 3.59 3.82 9.58
N LEU A 41 3.76 5.06 9.11
CA LEU A 41 3.17 5.49 7.84
C LEU A 41 3.73 4.70 6.66
N ARG A 42 5.04 4.42 6.65
CA ARG A 42 5.68 3.60 5.63
C ARG A 42 5.08 2.19 5.59
N GLN A 43 4.83 1.58 6.75
CA GLN A 43 4.20 0.27 6.85
C GLN A 43 2.75 0.30 6.38
N GLU A 44 1.96 1.28 6.80
CA GLU A 44 0.57 1.44 6.35
C GLU A 44 0.47 1.59 4.83
N ARG A 45 1.39 2.36 4.21
CA ARG A 45 1.50 2.48 2.75
C ARG A 45 1.88 1.16 2.09
N LEU A 46 2.89 0.47 2.61
CA LEU A 46 3.32 -0.83 2.08
C LEU A 46 2.18 -1.85 2.12
N ASP A 47 1.43 -1.90 3.22
CA ASP A 47 0.29 -2.80 3.39
C ASP A 47 -0.84 -2.46 2.41
N ALA A 48 -1.17 -1.17 2.25
CA ALA A 48 -2.21 -0.72 1.31
C ALA A 48 -1.83 -1.03 -0.15
N TYR A 49 -0.60 -0.71 -0.56
CA TYR A 49 -0.13 -0.98 -1.93
C TYR A 49 -0.07 -2.49 -2.21
N SER A 50 0.39 -3.29 -1.25
CA SER A 50 0.46 -4.75 -1.39
C SER A 50 -0.93 -5.38 -1.44
N ALA A 51 -1.85 -4.92 -0.58
CA ALA A 51 -3.24 -5.38 -0.58
C ALA A 51 -3.94 -5.06 -1.91
N TYR A 52 -3.74 -3.85 -2.44
CA TYR A 52 -4.34 -3.46 -3.72
C TYR A 52 -3.79 -4.26 -4.89
N ALA A 53 -2.47 -4.43 -4.97
CA ALA A 53 -1.84 -5.27 -5.99
C ALA A 53 -2.35 -6.72 -5.93
N GLY A 54 -2.48 -7.28 -4.72
CA GLY A 54 -3.06 -8.61 -4.51
C GLY A 54 -4.52 -8.71 -4.96
N ALA A 55 -5.34 -7.70 -4.64
CA ALA A 55 -6.74 -7.64 -5.06
C ALA A 55 -6.87 -7.57 -6.59
N LEU A 56 -6.06 -6.74 -7.27
CA LEU A 56 -6.02 -6.65 -8.73
C LEU A 56 -5.62 -7.97 -9.39
N VAL A 57 -4.61 -8.67 -8.87
CA VAL A 57 -4.18 -9.98 -9.41
C VAL A 57 -5.30 -11.01 -9.28
N ASN A 58 -5.97 -11.06 -8.12
CA ASN A 58 -7.08 -11.99 -7.89
C ASN A 58 -8.28 -11.67 -8.78
N TYR A 59 -8.65 -10.40 -8.91
CA TYR A 59 -9.73 -9.95 -9.77
C TYR A 59 -9.43 -10.24 -11.24
N ARG A 60 -8.24 -9.87 -11.72
CA ARG A 60 -7.74 -10.17 -13.07
C ARG A 60 -7.81 -11.66 -13.39
N ARG A 61 -7.37 -12.53 -12.48
CA ARG A 61 -7.45 -13.99 -12.66
C ARG A 61 -8.89 -14.44 -12.87
N CYS A 62 -9.82 -13.91 -12.07
CA CYS A 62 -11.25 -14.23 -12.19
C CYS A 62 -11.82 -13.78 -13.54
N LEU A 63 -11.47 -12.57 -14.02
CA LEU A 63 -11.96 -12.07 -15.30
C LEU A 63 -11.40 -12.85 -16.50
N VAL A 64 -10.15 -13.31 -16.43
CA VAL A 64 -9.59 -14.21 -17.45
C VAL A 64 -10.36 -15.53 -17.47
N HIS A 65 -10.66 -16.10 -16.30
CA HIS A 65 -11.48 -17.32 -16.21
C HIS A 65 -12.90 -17.10 -16.73
N LEU A 66 -13.51 -15.95 -16.40
CA LEU A 66 -14.82 -15.57 -16.89
C LEU A 66 -14.85 -15.52 -18.43
N TRP A 67 -13.83 -14.92 -19.04
CA TRP A 67 -13.73 -14.86 -20.50
C TRP A 67 -13.77 -16.26 -21.13
N PHE A 68 -13.00 -17.22 -20.59
CA PHE A 68 -13.02 -18.61 -21.09
C PHE A 68 -14.38 -19.28 -20.88
N CYS A 69 -15.04 -19.03 -19.75
CA CYS A 69 -16.40 -19.53 -19.50
C CYS A 69 -17.42 -18.95 -20.51
N GLU A 70 -17.23 -17.72 -20.98
CA GLU A 70 -18.14 -17.09 -21.94
C GLU A 70 -17.86 -17.47 -23.40
N HIS A 71 -16.62 -17.82 -23.75
CA HIS A 71 -16.19 -18.01 -25.15
C HIS A 71 -15.89 -19.45 -25.55
N GLU A 72 -15.65 -20.38 -24.62
CA GLU A 72 -15.35 -21.78 -24.93
C GLU A 72 -16.58 -22.69 -24.79
N GLN A 73 -16.67 -23.70 -25.67
CA GLN A 73 -17.73 -24.71 -25.65
C GLN A 73 -17.10 -26.11 -25.57
N PRO A 74 -17.40 -26.91 -24.53
CA PRO A 74 -18.22 -26.57 -23.36
C PRO A 74 -17.52 -25.57 -22.42
N PRO A 75 -18.28 -24.74 -21.68
CA PRO A 75 -17.69 -23.80 -20.73
C PRO A 75 -17.07 -24.56 -19.54
N PRO A 76 -15.90 -24.14 -19.02
CA PRO A 76 -15.26 -24.77 -17.87
C PRO A 76 -16.07 -24.67 -16.56
N GLU A 77 -16.82 -23.58 -16.39
CA GLU A 77 -17.70 -23.29 -15.25
C GLU A 77 -18.90 -22.46 -15.75
N ALA A 78 -20.01 -22.45 -15.01
CA ALA A 78 -21.15 -21.60 -15.34
C ALA A 78 -20.76 -20.11 -15.30
N PRO A 79 -20.88 -19.35 -16.41
CA PRO A 79 -20.45 -17.94 -16.47
C PRO A 79 -21.08 -17.04 -15.41
N GLU A 80 -22.33 -17.34 -15.03
CA GLU A 80 -23.05 -16.58 -14.00
C GLU A 80 -22.43 -16.73 -12.61
N THR A 81 -22.01 -17.95 -12.24
CA THR A 81 -21.30 -18.20 -10.98
C THR A 81 -19.97 -17.45 -10.92
N VAL A 82 -19.24 -17.42 -12.05
CA VAL A 82 -17.96 -16.69 -12.12
C VAL A 82 -18.20 -15.17 -12.08
N ARG A 83 -19.26 -14.66 -12.71
CA ARG A 83 -19.63 -13.23 -12.65
C ARG A 83 -19.91 -12.75 -11.23
N ILE A 84 -20.66 -13.52 -10.44
CA ILE A 84 -20.93 -13.17 -9.03
C ILE A 84 -19.61 -13.04 -8.26
N ARG A 85 -18.71 -14.03 -8.41
CA ARG A 85 -17.37 -13.97 -7.78
C ARG A 85 -16.54 -12.78 -8.28
N ALA A 86 -16.68 -12.41 -9.55
CA ALA A 86 -16.00 -11.25 -10.12
C ALA A 86 -16.50 -9.94 -9.49
N TYR A 87 -17.80 -9.83 -9.14
CA TYR A 87 -18.31 -8.66 -8.43
C TYR A 87 -17.72 -8.51 -7.03
N ASP A 88 -17.62 -9.60 -6.26
CA ASP A 88 -16.98 -9.57 -4.94
C ASP A 88 -15.51 -9.15 -5.03
N LEU A 89 -14.77 -9.71 -5.99
CA LEU A 89 -13.37 -9.38 -6.21
C LEU A 89 -13.17 -7.94 -6.70
N ARG A 90 -14.10 -7.42 -7.52
CA ARG A 90 -14.10 -6.02 -7.94
C ARG A 90 -14.30 -5.10 -6.74
N SER A 91 -15.28 -5.39 -5.88
CA SER A 91 -15.55 -4.61 -4.67
C SER A 91 -14.33 -4.58 -3.75
N ASN A 92 -13.67 -5.72 -3.55
CA ASN A 92 -12.43 -5.79 -2.76
C ASN A 92 -11.29 -4.96 -3.38
N ALA A 93 -11.15 -4.97 -4.71
CA ALA A 93 -10.16 -4.15 -5.39
C ALA A 93 -10.47 -2.65 -5.25
N GLN A 94 -11.75 -2.25 -5.34
CA GLN A 94 -12.17 -0.86 -5.12
C GLN A 94 -11.92 -0.40 -3.69
N GLU A 95 -12.23 -1.23 -2.69
CA GLU A 95 -11.94 -0.90 -1.29
C GLU A 95 -10.44 -0.67 -1.07
N ALA A 96 -9.60 -1.56 -1.63
CA ALA A 96 -8.15 -1.42 -1.53
C ALA A 96 -7.63 -0.19 -2.29
N LEU A 97 -8.21 0.16 -3.44
CA LEU A 97 -7.92 1.40 -4.17
C LEU A 97 -8.20 2.64 -3.31
N PHE A 98 -9.34 2.69 -2.62
CA PHE A 98 -9.65 3.82 -1.74
C PHE A 98 -8.62 3.96 -0.62
N ARG A 99 -8.10 2.85 -0.07
CA ARG A 99 -7.01 2.90 0.91
C ARG A 99 -5.71 3.46 0.33
N VAL A 100 -5.36 3.05 -0.90
CA VAL A 100 -4.21 3.61 -1.63
C VAL A 100 -4.36 5.12 -1.80
N GLN A 101 -5.53 5.59 -2.20
CA GLN A 101 -5.81 7.02 -2.41
C GLN A 101 -5.79 7.82 -1.10
N MET A 102 -6.27 7.25 0.01
CA MET A 102 -6.22 7.92 1.31
C MET A 102 -4.80 8.06 1.88
N LEU A 103 -3.89 7.15 1.54
CA LEU A 103 -2.52 7.11 2.09
C LEU A 103 -1.48 7.75 1.16
N THR A 104 -1.89 8.16 -0.05
CA THR A 104 -1.02 8.70 -1.09
C THR A 104 -1.40 10.14 -1.39
N ASP A 105 -0.46 11.06 -1.18
CA ASP A 105 -0.66 12.48 -1.50
C ASP A 105 -0.45 12.78 -3.00
N GLU A 106 0.22 11.89 -3.72
CA GLU A 106 0.53 12.00 -5.14
C GLU A 106 -0.66 11.61 -6.03
N GLU A 107 -1.32 12.63 -6.61
CA GLU A 107 -2.51 12.43 -7.44
C GLU A 107 -2.22 11.57 -8.69
N THR A 108 -1.00 11.64 -9.23
CA THR A 108 -0.61 10.85 -10.41
C THR A 108 -0.59 9.35 -10.11
N LEU A 109 -0.15 8.93 -8.91
CA LEU A 109 -0.19 7.54 -8.48
C LEU A 109 -1.63 7.07 -8.25
N GLY A 110 -2.47 7.93 -7.66
CA GLY A 110 -3.90 7.66 -7.48
C GLY A 110 -4.63 7.42 -8.80
N ARG A 111 -4.40 8.26 -9.80
CA ARG A 111 -4.97 8.10 -11.15
C ARG A 111 -4.43 6.85 -11.85
N ALA A 112 -3.13 6.59 -11.79
CA ALA A 112 -2.56 5.37 -12.35
C ALA A 112 -3.15 4.10 -11.70
N ALA A 113 -3.45 4.14 -10.40
CA ALA A 113 -4.11 3.06 -9.70
C ALA A 113 -5.55 2.82 -10.20
N GLU A 114 -6.32 3.89 -10.46
CA GLU A 114 -7.66 3.83 -11.06
C GLU A 114 -7.62 3.25 -12.48
N ASP A 115 -6.70 3.74 -13.32
CA ASP A 115 -6.54 3.31 -14.72
C ASP A 115 -6.27 1.80 -14.79
N VAL A 116 -5.40 1.28 -13.92
CA VAL A 116 -5.10 -0.16 -13.87
C VAL A 116 -6.36 -0.98 -13.52
N LEU A 117 -7.22 -0.50 -12.62
CA LEU A 117 -8.47 -1.20 -12.30
C LEU A 117 -9.44 -1.19 -13.49
N ALA A 118 -9.52 -0.07 -14.22
CA ALA A 118 -10.33 0.05 -15.42
C ALA A 118 -9.83 -0.90 -16.52
N ASP A 119 -8.52 -0.95 -16.75
CA ASP A 119 -7.88 -1.84 -17.73
C ASP A 119 -8.07 -3.32 -17.37
N VAL A 120 -7.93 -3.68 -16.09
CA VAL A 120 -8.24 -5.04 -15.61
C VAL A 120 -9.71 -5.37 -15.85
N THR A 121 -10.63 -4.44 -15.55
CA THR A 121 -12.08 -4.63 -15.79
C THR A 121 -12.38 -4.90 -17.27
N ALA A 122 -11.64 -4.28 -18.18
CA ALA A 122 -11.86 -4.42 -19.61
C ALA A 122 -11.48 -5.82 -20.15
N LEU A 123 -10.75 -6.64 -19.40
CA LEU A 123 -10.28 -7.96 -19.85
C LEU A 123 -11.40 -8.90 -20.32
N SER A 124 -12.48 -9.01 -19.54
CA SER A 124 -13.58 -9.93 -19.88
C SER A 124 -14.44 -9.43 -21.05
N LYS A 125 -14.20 -8.20 -21.55
CA LYS A 125 -14.93 -7.59 -22.67
C LYS A 125 -14.18 -7.69 -24.00
N THR A 126 -13.03 -8.36 -24.02
CA THR A 126 -12.28 -8.60 -25.26
C THR A 126 -13.02 -9.61 -26.13
N ASP A 127 -13.02 -9.41 -27.45
CA ASP A 127 -13.85 -10.20 -28.37
C ASP A 127 -13.09 -11.42 -28.92
N SER A 128 -11.77 -11.45 -28.75
CA SER A 128 -10.93 -12.52 -29.27
C SER A 128 -9.85 -12.99 -28.30
N ARG A 129 -9.40 -14.23 -28.50
CA ARG A 129 -8.31 -14.82 -27.72
C ARG A 129 -7.00 -14.03 -27.86
N THR A 130 -6.71 -13.52 -29.05
CA THR A 130 -5.52 -12.69 -29.30
C THR A 130 -5.59 -11.39 -28.49
N GLU A 131 -6.73 -10.70 -28.52
CA GLU A 131 -6.93 -9.48 -27.73
C GLU A 131 -6.84 -9.75 -26.23
N LEU A 132 -7.40 -10.87 -25.76
CA LEU A 132 -7.29 -11.29 -24.37
C LEU A 132 -5.82 -11.51 -23.99
N ASP A 133 -5.04 -12.22 -24.81
CA ASP A 133 -3.64 -12.50 -24.52
C ASP A 133 -2.79 -11.22 -24.47
N ASP A 134 -3.01 -10.28 -25.40
CA ASP A 134 -2.36 -8.98 -25.36
C ASP A 134 -2.77 -8.18 -24.12
N ALA A 135 -4.07 -8.14 -23.80
CA ALA A 135 -4.58 -7.45 -22.63
C ALA A 135 -4.06 -8.08 -21.32
N ARG A 136 -3.88 -9.40 -21.28
CA ARG A 136 -3.27 -10.11 -20.15
C ARG A 136 -1.83 -9.67 -19.94
N VAL A 137 -1.04 -9.50 -21.00
CA VAL A 137 0.33 -9.00 -20.90
C VAL A 137 0.33 -7.55 -20.42
N ARG A 138 -0.45 -6.68 -21.06
CA ARG A 138 -0.54 -5.25 -20.70
C ARG A 138 -0.91 -5.06 -19.23
N THR A 139 -2.04 -5.63 -18.78
CA THR A 139 -2.52 -5.48 -17.40
C THR A 139 -1.54 -6.01 -16.35
N ARG A 140 -0.77 -7.07 -16.65
CA ARG A 140 0.31 -7.55 -15.76
C ARG A 140 1.42 -6.51 -15.65
N ASP A 141 1.80 -5.92 -16.77
CA ASP A 141 2.88 -4.93 -16.84
C ASP A 141 2.44 -3.61 -16.18
N ASP A 142 1.16 -3.23 -16.32
CA ASP A 142 0.55 -2.08 -15.64
C ASP A 142 0.55 -2.24 -14.12
N ILE A 143 0.11 -3.39 -13.61
CA ILE A 143 0.21 -3.70 -12.17
C ILE A 143 1.67 -3.63 -11.70
N SER A 144 2.60 -4.16 -12.48
CA SER A 144 4.02 -4.12 -12.14
C SER A 144 4.59 -2.70 -12.15
N ARG A 145 4.18 -1.84 -13.10
CA ARG A 145 4.54 -0.42 -13.15
C ARG A 145 3.98 0.33 -11.95
N LEU A 146 2.72 0.09 -11.60
CA LEU A 146 2.07 0.69 -10.44
C LEU A 146 2.83 0.36 -9.14
N VAL A 147 3.17 -0.92 -8.91
CA VAL A 147 3.93 -1.32 -7.71
C VAL A 147 5.31 -0.67 -7.67
N ARG A 148 6.00 -0.55 -8.82
CA ARG A 148 7.30 0.13 -8.90
C ARG A 148 7.18 1.63 -8.61
N ALA A 149 6.13 2.29 -9.10
CA ALA A 149 5.85 3.69 -8.80
C ALA A 149 5.52 3.87 -7.31
N ALA A 150 4.62 3.05 -6.76
CA ALA A 150 4.24 3.07 -5.35
C ALA A 150 5.43 2.88 -4.40
N LYS A 151 6.42 2.04 -4.77
CA LYS A 151 7.66 1.87 -4.01
C LYS A 151 8.44 3.17 -3.81
N GLN A 152 8.33 4.15 -4.73
CA GLN A 152 9.01 5.44 -4.63
C GLN A 152 8.37 6.37 -3.56
N HIS A 153 7.18 6.01 -3.06
CA HIS A 153 6.42 6.77 -2.07
C HIS A 153 6.41 6.13 -0.66
N LEU A 154 7.17 5.05 -0.48
CA LEU A 154 7.43 4.42 0.82
C LEU A 154 8.47 5.20 1.64
#